data_AF-A0A662YI07-F1
#
_entry.id   AF-A0A662YI07-F1
#
_cell.length_a   1.000
_cell.length_b   1.000
_cell.length_c   1.000
_cell.angle_alpha   90.00
_cell.angle_beta   90.00
_cell.angle_gamma   90.00
#
_symmetry.space_group_name_H-M   'P 1'
#
loop_
_entity.id
_entity.type
_entity.pdbx_description
1 polymer ?
#
loop_
_entity_poly.entity_id
_entity_poly.type
_entity_poly.pdbx_seq_one_letter_code
_entity_poly.pdbx_strand_id
1 'polypeptide(L)'
;EVNSSPYGYALSALFVACMKDELNEYSYDALLAGMNYKLRLNGSTIYLSTGGYSPKLPILIQRILEVMGSFESHVGDEAFERVKHAKCRSYENMRLEEAHRHAVQEESSLLQERGWRIDEVVSAIRNCSFRQLLTHTKRLFRQVYMDMFIYGNLGRDDALTLAGLFLDQIRTPRTLPMLPSQKYWTGRQVKLPRGVHHIYKCLDANPDNANCAVDCVYQIGVENDLDRAKLALFSQIVEEPLFDQLRTKEQLGYTVYSTPSRGGGVQFFQVVVQSNVASPELIEQRIEAFWVDLRKSMTVINAEELQKHVQAVVKGYTEKPKSQEEEVQALLAEISNHQYVFDRKLKLAQLVRTLQLSDMLQFFDDYIRSGGSERKKLSVHIYGNETRMEKLTNCSDAGWSVFNEVNQAGIVAAMALGASTVPTPKGRVVYIDDPRDFKRRACLYDAPLPSISPR
;
A
#
# COMPACT_ATOMS: atom_id res chain seq x y z
N GLU A 1 -6.15 2.83 -19.51
CA GLU A 1 -6.34 1.42 -19.92
C GLU A 1 -5.84 0.40 -18.89
N VAL A 2 -4.63 0.57 -18.32
CA VAL A 2 -4.01 -0.46 -17.44
C VAL A 2 -4.90 -0.93 -16.29
N ASN A 3 -5.55 -0.01 -15.57
CA ASN A 3 -6.34 -0.31 -14.37
C ASN A 3 -7.70 0.40 -14.35
N SER A 4 -8.40 0.46 -15.49
CA SER A 4 -9.68 1.21 -15.60
C SER A 4 -10.87 0.50 -14.93
N SER A 5 -10.83 -0.82 -14.85
CA SER A 5 -11.85 -1.69 -14.24
C SER A 5 -11.20 -3.01 -13.79
N PRO A 6 -11.89 -3.87 -13.01
CA PRO A 6 -11.36 -5.21 -12.69
C PRO A 6 -10.95 -5.99 -13.95
N TYR A 7 -11.74 -5.85 -15.02
CA TYR A 7 -11.48 -6.49 -16.30
C TYR A 7 -10.27 -5.89 -17.05
N GLY A 8 -10.13 -4.57 -17.07
CA GLY A 8 -8.94 -3.91 -17.64
C GLY A 8 -7.66 -4.26 -16.88
N TYR A 9 -7.75 -4.34 -15.55
CA TYR A 9 -6.66 -4.78 -14.68
C TYR A 9 -6.29 -6.24 -14.95
N ALA A 10 -7.28 -7.14 -15.02
CA ALA A 10 -7.08 -8.56 -15.32
C ALA A 10 -6.35 -8.77 -16.66
N LEU A 11 -6.78 -8.09 -17.72
CA LEU A 11 -6.12 -8.15 -19.02
C LEU A 11 -4.68 -7.62 -18.98
N SER A 12 -4.43 -6.53 -18.25
CA SER A 12 -3.07 -6.00 -18.07
C SER A 12 -2.18 -6.95 -17.24
N ALA A 13 -2.75 -7.62 -16.25
CA ALA A 13 -2.05 -8.59 -15.41
C ALA A 13 -1.71 -9.86 -16.20
N LEU A 14 -2.62 -10.31 -17.08
CA LEU A 14 -2.39 -11.41 -18.01
C LEU A 14 -1.34 -11.04 -19.06
N PHE A 15 -1.38 -9.82 -19.62
CA PHE A 15 -0.34 -9.34 -20.52
C PHE A 15 1.05 -9.42 -19.89
N VAL A 16 1.22 -8.87 -18.68
CA VAL A 16 2.49 -8.93 -17.94
C VAL A 16 2.89 -10.37 -17.63
N ALA A 17 1.94 -11.25 -17.29
CA ALA A 17 2.23 -12.64 -17.00
C ALA A 17 2.68 -13.41 -18.25
N CYS A 18 2.03 -13.21 -19.40
CA CYS A 18 2.43 -13.81 -20.67
C CYS A 18 3.81 -13.31 -21.13
N MET A 19 4.08 -12.00 -20.99
CA MET A 19 5.42 -11.44 -21.26
C MET A 19 6.51 -12.12 -20.43
N LYS A 20 6.25 -12.34 -19.12
CA LYS A 20 7.20 -13.02 -18.24
C LYS A 20 7.42 -14.47 -18.61
N ASP A 21 6.34 -15.16 -18.94
CA ASP A 21 6.37 -16.57 -19.32
C ASP A 21 7.20 -16.77 -20.60
N GLU A 22 6.95 -15.95 -21.62
CA GLU A 22 7.70 -15.94 -22.89
C GLU A 22 9.18 -15.57 -22.69
N LEU A 23 9.46 -14.56 -21.85
CA LEU A 23 10.83 -14.12 -21.60
C LEU A 23 11.60 -15.02 -20.63
N ASN A 24 10.95 -16.02 -20.01
CA ASN A 24 11.52 -16.76 -18.89
C ASN A 24 12.82 -17.48 -19.27
N GLU A 25 12.81 -18.23 -20.37
CA GLU A 25 13.97 -18.99 -20.85
C GLU A 25 15.16 -18.07 -21.16
N TYR A 26 14.92 -17.00 -21.94
CA TYR A 26 15.96 -16.01 -22.26
C TYR A 26 16.50 -15.30 -21.02
N SER A 27 15.62 -14.99 -20.07
CA SER A 27 16.01 -14.26 -18.86
C SER A 27 16.80 -15.09 -17.86
N TYR A 28 16.73 -16.43 -17.94
CA TYR A 28 17.52 -17.31 -17.09
C TYR A 28 19.01 -17.18 -17.38
N ASP A 29 19.40 -17.23 -18.65
CA ASP A 29 20.79 -17.03 -19.06
C ASP A 29 21.28 -15.61 -18.73
N ALA A 30 20.41 -14.62 -18.92
CA ALA A 30 20.68 -13.24 -18.52
C ALA A 30 20.96 -13.16 -17.00
N LEU A 31 20.15 -13.84 -16.18
CA LEU A 31 20.32 -13.89 -14.73
C LEU A 31 21.65 -14.52 -14.33
N LEU A 32 22.05 -15.63 -14.95
CA LEU A 32 23.35 -16.25 -14.73
C LEU A 32 24.51 -15.34 -15.12
N ALA A 33 24.31 -14.48 -16.12
CA ALA A 33 25.27 -13.47 -16.55
C ALA A 33 25.24 -12.16 -15.71
N GLY A 34 24.51 -12.13 -14.59
CA GLY A 34 24.42 -10.96 -13.71
C GLY A 34 23.51 -9.84 -14.24
N MET A 35 22.62 -10.15 -15.18
CA MET A 35 21.60 -9.25 -15.69
C MET A 35 20.25 -9.58 -15.07
N ASN A 36 19.38 -8.61 -14.86
CA ASN A 36 18.04 -8.86 -14.38
C ASN A 36 17.02 -7.94 -15.07
N TYR A 37 15.77 -8.36 -15.02
CA TYR A 37 14.66 -7.49 -15.34
C TYR A 37 13.52 -7.71 -14.35
N LYS A 38 12.73 -6.66 -14.12
CA LYS A 38 11.51 -6.67 -13.33
C LYS A 38 10.41 -6.06 -14.18
N LEU A 39 9.41 -6.87 -14.54
CA LEU A 39 8.18 -6.43 -15.18
C LEU A 39 7.01 -6.59 -14.22
N ARG A 40 6.22 -5.56 -13.95
CA ARG A 40 5.04 -5.66 -13.07
C ARG A 40 4.02 -4.57 -13.37
N LEU A 41 2.80 -4.77 -12.88
CA LEU A 41 1.86 -3.67 -12.73
C LEU A 41 2.22 -2.86 -11.48
N ASN A 42 2.02 -1.55 -11.56
CA ASN A 42 2.14 -0.63 -10.42
C ASN A 42 0.95 0.33 -10.45
N GLY A 43 -0.15 -0.05 -9.78
CA GLY A 43 -1.41 0.69 -9.87
C GLY A 43 -1.93 0.79 -11.31
N SER A 44 -1.87 1.98 -11.89
CA SER A 44 -2.31 2.24 -13.28
C SER A 44 -1.16 2.28 -14.30
N THR A 45 0.06 1.87 -13.93
CA THR A 45 1.23 1.87 -14.82
C THR A 45 1.82 0.47 -14.99
N ILE A 46 2.54 0.27 -16.09
CA ILE A 46 3.39 -0.91 -16.30
C ILE A 46 4.82 -0.49 -15.98
N TYR A 47 5.41 -1.15 -14.98
CA TYR A 47 6.79 -0.92 -14.57
C TYR A 47 7.68 -1.97 -15.21
N LEU A 48 8.64 -1.51 -16.01
CA LEU A 48 9.75 -2.30 -16.55
C LEU A 48 11.06 -1.70 -16.03
N SER A 49 11.88 -2.55 -15.44
CA SER A 49 13.24 -2.22 -15.01
C SER A 49 14.18 -3.30 -15.50
N THR A 50 15.36 -2.90 -15.95
CA THR A 50 16.45 -3.79 -16.35
C THR A 50 17.72 -3.34 -15.64
N GLY A 51 18.51 -4.27 -15.15
CA GLY A 51 19.76 -4.00 -14.46
C GLY A 51 20.83 -5.03 -14.81
N GLY A 52 22.08 -4.72 -14.47
CA GLY A 52 23.23 -5.58 -14.73
C GLY A 52 24.36 -4.85 -15.44
N TYR A 53 25.29 -5.62 -16.01
CA TYR A 53 26.49 -5.10 -16.67
C TYR A 53 26.17 -4.39 -18.00
N SER A 54 26.72 -3.18 -18.17
CA SER A 54 26.44 -2.29 -19.30
C SER A 54 26.65 -2.90 -20.69
N PRO A 55 27.63 -3.78 -20.99
CA PRO A 55 27.87 -4.24 -22.36
C PRO A 55 26.74 -5.09 -22.95
N LYS A 56 25.95 -5.78 -22.11
CA LYS A 56 24.87 -6.69 -22.55
C LYS A 56 23.47 -6.15 -22.24
N LEU A 57 23.37 -5.04 -21.51
CA LEU A 57 22.10 -4.37 -21.19
C LEU A 57 21.28 -3.98 -22.43
N PRO A 58 21.86 -3.39 -23.50
CA PRO A 58 21.11 -3.07 -24.71
C PRO A 58 20.46 -4.31 -25.35
N ILE A 59 21.14 -5.46 -25.34
CA ILE A 59 20.67 -6.71 -25.97
C ILE A 59 19.44 -7.24 -25.21
N LEU A 60 19.50 -7.27 -23.87
CA LEU A 60 18.36 -7.67 -23.04
C LEU A 60 17.16 -6.73 -23.27
N ILE A 61 17.40 -5.42 -23.30
CA ILE A 61 16.36 -4.42 -23.54
C ILE A 61 15.70 -4.63 -24.91
N GLN A 62 16.50 -4.80 -25.97
CA GLN A 62 16.01 -5.04 -27.32
C GLN A 62 15.13 -6.28 -27.38
N ARG A 63 15.54 -7.38 -26.75
CA ARG A 63 14.74 -8.61 -26.72
C ARG A 63 13.39 -8.42 -26.03
N ILE A 64 13.38 -7.74 -24.88
CA ILE A 64 12.13 -7.44 -24.16
C ILE A 64 11.20 -6.58 -25.02
N LEU A 65 11.75 -5.56 -25.67
CA LEU A 65 11.02 -4.63 -26.53
C LEU A 65 10.48 -5.31 -27.80
N GLU A 66 11.26 -6.20 -28.42
CA GLU A 66 10.85 -7.01 -29.56
C GLU A 66 9.60 -7.85 -29.22
N VAL A 67 9.67 -8.62 -28.14
CA VAL A 67 8.56 -9.45 -27.66
C VAL A 67 7.34 -8.59 -27.31
N MET A 68 7.58 -7.42 -26.71
CA MET A 68 6.51 -6.48 -26.36
C MET A 68 5.79 -5.90 -27.59
N GLY A 69 6.54 -5.50 -28.62
CA GLY A 69 6.01 -4.89 -29.83
C GLY A 69 5.34 -5.90 -30.78
N SER A 70 5.79 -7.15 -30.76
CA SER A 70 5.28 -8.24 -31.60
C SER A 70 4.56 -9.33 -30.80
N PHE A 71 3.97 -8.98 -29.66
CA PHE A 71 3.36 -9.89 -28.68
C PHE A 71 2.46 -10.99 -29.29
N GLU A 72 1.64 -10.64 -30.29
CA GLU A 72 0.72 -11.56 -30.99
C GLU A 72 1.45 -12.69 -31.74
N SER A 73 2.71 -12.49 -32.13
CA SER A 73 3.55 -13.48 -32.80
C SER A 73 4.30 -14.39 -31.84
N HIS A 74 4.43 -14.00 -30.57
CA HIS A 74 5.17 -14.75 -29.54
C HIS A 74 4.27 -15.63 -28.68
N VAL A 75 3.07 -15.15 -28.37
CA VAL A 75 2.15 -15.85 -27.46
C VAL A 75 1.02 -16.48 -28.25
N GLY A 76 0.83 -17.79 -28.14
CA GLY A 76 -0.31 -18.51 -28.72
C GLY A 76 -1.42 -18.80 -27.69
N ASP A 77 -2.57 -19.28 -28.17
CA ASP A 77 -3.73 -19.62 -27.33
C ASP A 77 -3.39 -20.61 -26.20
N GLU A 78 -2.60 -21.65 -26.48
CA GLU A 78 -2.21 -22.65 -25.48
C GLU A 78 -1.36 -22.04 -24.34
N ALA A 79 -0.39 -21.21 -24.70
CA ALA A 79 0.43 -20.48 -23.73
C ALA A 79 -0.42 -19.51 -22.91
N PHE A 80 -1.35 -18.80 -23.57
CA PHE A 80 -2.30 -17.92 -22.89
C PHE A 80 -3.15 -18.68 -21.86
N GLU A 81 -3.78 -19.80 -22.23
CA GLU A 81 -4.64 -20.54 -21.30
C GLU A 81 -3.85 -21.11 -20.12
N ARG A 82 -2.62 -21.61 -20.35
CA ARG A 82 -1.71 -22.05 -19.29
C ARG A 82 -1.37 -20.91 -18.32
N VAL A 83 -0.98 -19.75 -18.84
CA VAL A 83 -0.64 -18.56 -18.05
C VAL A 83 -1.87 -18.02 -17.32
N LYS A 84 -3.03 -17.98 -17.97
CA LYS A 84 -4.31 -17.58 -17.38
C LYS A 84 -4.67 -18.48 -16.20
N HIS A 85 -4.56 -19.80 -16.35
CA HIS A 85 -4.80 -20.75 -15.27
C HIS A 85 -3.83 -20.55 -14.10
N ALA A 86 -2.54 -20.39 -14.38
CA ALA A 86 -1.53 -20.10 -13.35
C ALA A 86 -1.79 -18.76 -12.64
N LYS A 87 -2.17 -17.72 -13.38
CA LYS A 87 -2.45 -16.40 -12.84
C LYS A 87 -3.72 -16.36 -12.01
N CYS A 88 -4.77 -17.07 -12.44
CA CYS A 88 -6.00 -17.25 -11.68
C CYS A 88 -5.71 -17.91 -10.33
N ARG A 89 -4.99 -19.05 -10.34
CA ARG A 89 -4.56 -19.73 -9.11
C ARG A 89 -3.71 -18.85 -8.22
N SER A 90 -2.82 -18.03 -8.78
CA SER A 90 -2.00 -17.10 -7.98
C SER A 90 -2.84 -16.06 -7.24
N TYR A 91 -3.93 -15.55 -7.82
CA TYR A 91 -4.85 -14.65 -7.10
C TYR A 91 -5.75 -15.42 -6.11
N GLU A 92 -6.17 -16.63 -6.45
CA GLU A 92 -6.92 -17.49 -5.51
C GLU A 92 -6.08 -17.84 -4.28
N ASN A 93 -4.79 -18.09 -4.46
CA ASN A 93 -3.85 -18.35 -3.37
C ASN A 93 -3.65 -17.13 -2.45
N MET A 94 -3.98 -15.91 -2.88
CA MET A 94 -3.97 -14.74 -1.98
C MET A 94 -5.00 -14.91 -0.85
N ARG A 95 -6.06 -15.70 -1.06
CA ARG A 95 -7.02 -16.04 -0.02
C ARG A 95 -6.39 -16.86 1.11
N LEU A 96 -5.25 -17.52 0.87
CA LEU A 96 -4.52 -18.31 1.85
C LEU A 96 -3.47 -17.48 2.62
N GLU A 97 -3.34 -16.19 2.31
CA GLU A 97 -2.48 -15.30 3.09
C GLU A 97 -3.04 -15.07 4.50
N GLU A 98 -2.18 -14.56 5.38
CA GLU A 98 -2.51 -14.28 6.77
C GLU A 98 -3.58 -13.17 6.92
N ALA A 99 -4.41 -13.27 7.96
CA ALA A 99 -5.55 -12.37 8.22
C ALA A 99 -5.18 -10.87 8.20
N HIS A 100 -4.00 -10.50 8.74
CA HIS A 100 -3.56 -9.10 8.69
C HIS A 100 -3.33 -8.58 7.27
N ARG A 101 -2.91 -9.43 6.34
CA ARG A 101 -2.72 -9.05 4.95
C ARG A 101 -4.04 -8.85 4.24
N HIS A 102 -5.05 -9.66 4.56
CA HIS A 102 -6.42 -9.45 4.07
C HIS A 102 -6.99 -8.13 4.59
N ALA A 103 -6.74 -7.77 5.85
CA ALA A 103 -7.18 -6.49 6.42
C ALA A 103 -6.62 -5.30 5.62
N VAL A 104 -5.30 -5.29 5.37
CA VAL A 104 -4.62 -4.26 4.57
C VAL A 104 -5.08 -4.27 3.10
N GLN A 105 -5.38 -5.44 2.55
CA GLN A 105 -5.86 -5.54 1.16
C GLN A 105 -7.29 -4.99 1.00
N GLU A 106 -8.18 -5.31 1.93
CA GLU A 106 -9.55 -4.77 1.94
C GLU A 106 -9.53 -3.25 2.19
N GLU A 107 -8.66 -2.75 3.08
CA GLU A 107 -8.43 -1.31 3.27
C GLU A 107 -8.02 -0.62 1.96
N SER A 108 -7.01 -1.17 1.29
CA SER A 108 -6.50 -0.63 0.03
C SER A 108 -7.59 -0.64 -1.04
N SER A 109 -8.42 -1.69 -1.07
CA SER A 109 -9.56 -1.78 -1.99
C SER A 109 -10.63 -0.71 -1.72
N LEU A 110 -10.89 -0.39 -0.45
CA LEU A 110 -11.87 0.60 -0.01
C LEU A 110 -11.38 2.03 -0.26
N LEU A 111 -10.11 2.32 0.02
CA LEU A 111 -9.57 3.68 -0.05
C LEU A 111 -9.11 4.07 -1.46
N GLN A 112 -8.58 3.16 -2.26
CA GLN A 112 -8.15 3.51 -3.62
C GLN A 112 -9.34 3.59 -4.58
N GLU A 113 -9.48 4.67 -5.35
CA GLU A 113 -10.54 4.80 -6.36
C GLU A 113 -10.60 3.56 -7.29
N ARG A 114 -9.42 3.10 -7.72
CA ARG A 114 -9.23 1.94 -8.61
C ARG A 114 -8.56 0.76 -7.91
N GLY A 115 -8.92 0.53 -6.65
CA GLY A 115 -8.65 -0.71 -5.93
C GLY A 115 -9.77 -1.74 -6.17
N TRP A 116 -9.40 -2.99 -6.44
CA TRP A 116 -10.32 -4.10 -6.73
C TRP A 116 -10.12 -5.23 -5.73
N ARG A 117 -11.21 -5.89 -5.34
CA ARG A 117 -11.15 -7.07 -4.46
C ARG A 117 -10.66 -8.28 -5.23
N ILE A 118 -10.06 -9.25 -4.53
CA ILE A 118 -9.51 -10.48 -5.12
C ILE A 118 -10.55 -11.16 -6.01
N ASP A 119 -11.78 -11.32 -5.51
CA ASP A 119 -12.85 -12.03 -6.22
C ASP A 119 -13.26 -11.35 -7.52
N GLU A 120 -13.21 -10.02 -7.56
CA GLU A 120 -13.50 -9.25 -8.77
C GLU A 120 -12.42 -9.49 -9.83
N VAL A 121 -11.16 -9.54 -9.42
CA VAL A 121 -10.02 -9.81 -10.30
C VAL A 121 -10.00 -11.26 -10.78
N VAL A 122 -10.24 -12.23 -9.88
CA VAL A 122 -10.34 -13.66 -10.23
C VAL A 122 -11.46 -13.91 -11.22
N SER A 123 -12.66 -13.37 -10.94
CA SER A 123 -13.81 -13.46 -11.84
C SER A 123 -13.49 -12.83 -13.20
N ALA A 124 -12.84 -11.66 -13.22
CA ALA A 124 -12.42 -11.03 -14.45
C ALA A 124 -11.42 -11.88 -15.26
N ILE A 125 -10.37 -12.42 -14.62
CA ILE A 125 -9.35 -13.26 -15.25
C ILE A 125 -9.98 -14.49 -15.91
N ARG A 126 -10.89 -15.19 -15.20
CA ARG A 126 -11.57 -16.38 -15.73
C ARG A 126 -12.33 -16.10 -17.03
N ASN A 127 -12.91 -14.90 -17.13
CA ASN A 127 -13.71 -14.47 -18.28
C ASN A 127 -12.90 -13.80 -19.40
N CYS A 128 -11.58 -13.64 -19.27
CA CYS A 128 -10.73 -13.13 -20.34
C CYS A 128 -10.47 -14.21 -21.41
N SER A 129 -10.56 -13.83 -22.69
CA SER A 129 -10.11 -14.65 -23.82
C SER A 129 -8.83 -14.10 -24.45
N PHE A 130 -8.11 -14.95 -25.20
CA PHE A 130 -6.88 -14.54 -25.87
C PHE A 130 -7.10 -13.38 -26.85
N ARG A 131 -8.17 -13.44 -27.64
CA ARG A 131 -8.57 -12.34 -28.54
C ARG A 131 -8.77 -11.01 -27.81
N GLN A 132 -9.36 -11.05 -26.61
CA GLN A 132 -9.56 -9.85 -25.79
C GLN A 132 -8.23 -9.32 -25.26
N LEU A 133 -7.30 -10.20 -24.87
CA LEU A 133 -5.94 -9.83 -24.51
C LEU A 133 -5.23 -9.12 -25.67
N LEU A 134 -5.24 -9.69 -26.88
CA LEU A 134 -4.63 -9.06 -28.06
C LEU A 134 -5.24 -7.70 -28.41
N THR A 135 -6.56 -7.56 -28.26
CA THR A 135 -7.23 -6.28 -28.44
C THR A 135 -6.80 -5.28 -27.37
N HIS A 136 -6.61 -5.74 -26.14
CA HIS A 136 -6.17 -4.92 -25.03
C HIS A 136 -4.73 -4.44 -25.18
N THR A 137 -3.79 -5.29 -25.60
CA THR A 137 -2.39 -4.90 -25.84
C THR A 137 -2.30 -3.82 -26.92
N LYS A 138 -3.04 -3.97 -28.02
CA LYS A 138 -3.14 -2.93 -29.07
C LYS A 138 -3.65 -1.60 -28.52
N ARG A 139 -4.60 -1.61 -27.56
CA ARG A 139 -5.09 -0.39 -26.90
C ARG A 139 -4.08 0.20 -25.92
N LEU A 140 -3.40 -0.63 -25.13
CA LEU A 140 -2.38 -0.20 -24.17
C LEU A 140 -1.29 0.63 -24.85
N PHE A 141 -0.82 0.18 -26.02
CA PHE A 141 0.26 0.84 -26.75
C PHE A 141 -0.20 1.93 -27.73
N ARG A 142 -1.51 2.21 -27.84
CA ARG A 142 -2.01 3.28 -28.73
C ARG A 142 -1.69 4.69 -28.20
N GLN A 143 -1.64 4.86 -26.90
CA GLN A 143 -1.39 6.12 -26.20
C GLN A 143 -0.51 5.83 -24.99
N VAL A 144 0.78 6.08 -25.13
CA VAL A 144 1.78 5.76 -24.11
C VAL A 144 2.52 7.03 -23.70
N TYR A 145 2.64 7.21 -22.39
CA TYR A 145 3.56 8.12 -21.76
C TYR A 145 4.58 7.27 -21.00
N MET A 146 5.85 7.61 -21.14
CA MET A 146 6.96 6.87 -20.53
C MET A 146 7.89 7.86 -19.84
N ASP A 147 8.02 7.70 -18.52
CA ASP A 147 9.15 8.26 -17.77
C ASP A 147 10.25 7.20 -17.74
N MET A 148 11.46 7.59 -18.13
CA MET A 148 12.62 6.71 -18.12
C MET A 148 13.68 7.28 -17.18
N PHE A 149 14.21 6.40 -16.33
CA PHE A 149 15.33 6.70 -15.45
C PHE A 149 16.47 5.75 -15.77
N ILE A 150 17.62 6.31 -16.17
CA ILE A 150 18.84 5.56 -16.44
C ILE A 150 19.88 6.00 -15.41
N TYR A 151 20.45 5.04 -14.70
CA TYR A 151 21.39 5.27 -13.61
C TYR A 151 22.48 4.21 -13.59
N GLY A 152 23.73 4.62 -13.45
CA GLY A 152 24.88 3.73 -13.31
C GLY A 152 26.06 4.13 -14.19
N ASN A 153 26.91 3.14 -14.51
CA ASN A 153 28.14 3.31 -15.28
C ASN A 153 27.86 3.37 -16.80
N LEU A 154 27.24 4.45 -17.26
CA LEU A 154 26.92 4.71 -18.67
C LEU A 154 27.22 6.18 -19.00
N GLY A 155 27.80 6.44 -20.17
CA GLY A 155 27.92 7.79 -20.69
C GLY A 155 26.56 8.37 -21.07
N ARG A 156 26.48 9.69 -21.20
CA ARG A 156 25.24 10.38 -21.63
C ARG A 156 24.75 9.86 -22.99
N ASP A 157 25.66 9.66 -23.93
CA ASP A 157 25.31 9.23 -25.29
C ASP A 157 24.84 7.77 -25.32
N ASP A 158 25.43 6.89 -24.50
CA ASP A 158 24.97 5.51 -24.31
C ASP A 158 23.56 5.49 -23.71
N ALA A 159 23.31 6.35 -22.71
CA ALA A 159 21.99 6.48 -22.09
C ALA A 159 20.94 6.99 -23.09
N LEU A 160 21.28 7.97 -23.93
CA LEU A 160 20.39 8.46 -24.99
C LEU A 160 20.16 7.41 -26.06
N THR A 161 21.17 6.62 -26.40
CA THR A 161 21.05 5.48 -27.34
C THR A 161 20.10 4.42 -26.79
N LEU A 162 20.26 4.04 -25.51
CA LEU A 162 19.35 3.13 -24.82
C LEU A 162 17.92 3.66 -24.79
N ALA A 163 17.73 4.95 -24.49
CA ALA A 163 16.42 5.59 -24.52
C ALA A 163 15.81 5.58 -25.93
N GLY A 164 16.64 5.75 -26.96
CA GLY A 164 16.26 5.64 -28.38
C GLY A 164 15.61 4.29 -28.71
N LEU A 165 16.16 3.18 -28.20
CA LEU A 165 15.60 1.84 -28.43
C LEU A 165 14.13 1.73 -27.99
N PHE A 166 13.78 2.30 -26.84
CA PHE A 166 12.39 2.32 -26.37
C PHE A 166 11.52 3.24 -27.22
N LEU A 167 12.04 4.41 -27.61
CA LEU A 167 11.29 5.36 -28.42
C LEU A 167 10.97 4.77 -29.80
N ASP A 168 11.93 4.08 -30.42
CA ASP A 168 11.75 3.46 -31.74
C ASP A 168 10.71 2.34 -31.69
N GLN A 169 10.74 1.51 -30.65
CA GLN A 169 9.76 0.42 -30.46
C GLN A 169 8.36 0.92 -30.10
N ILE A 170 8.25 1.97 -29.28
CA ILE A 170 6.94 2.50 -28.84
C ILE A 170 6.28 3.35 -29.93
N ARG A 171 7.07 3.99 -30.82
CA ARG A 171 6.54 4.79 -31.95
C ARG A 171 6.09 3.95 -33.15
N THR A 172 6.44 2.68 -33.20
CA THR A 172 6.07 1.71 -34.25
C THR A 172 4.78 0.95 -33.90
N PRO A 173 3.76 1.64 -33.34
CA PRO A 173 2.71 2.21 -34.18
C PRO A 173 2.37 3.66 -33.76
N ARG A 174 1.84 4.50 -34.67
CA ARG A 174 1.52 5.93 -34.46
C ARG A 174 0.82 6.21 -33.11
N THR A 175 1.62 6.46 -32.07
CA THR A 175 1.11 6.75 -30.73
C THR A 175 0.42 8.11 -30.78
N LEU A 176 -0.84 8.14 -30.35
CA LEU A 176 -1.57 9.40 -30.24
C LEU A 176 -1.06 10.18 -29.03
N PRO A 177 -1.06 11.52 -29.07
CA PRO A 177 -0.68 12.33 -27.92
C PRO A 177 -1.62 12.04 -26.75
N MET A 178 -1.05 11.81 -25.56
CA MET A 178 -1.81 11.71 -24.31
C MET A 178 -2.10 13.09 -23.73
N LEU A 179 -3.27 13.24 -23.10
CA LEU A 179 -3.61 14.45 -22.36
C LEU A 179 -2.79 14.54 -21.06
N PRO A 180 -2.37 15.73 -20.59
CA PRO A 180 -1.60 15.88 -19.36
C PRO A 180 -2.25 15.22 -18.12
N SER A 181 -3.59 15.29 -18.01
CA SER A 181 -4.36 14.66 -16.92
C SER A 181 -4.28 13.13 -16.91
N GLN A 182 -3.90 12.51 -18.02
CA GLN A 182 -3.70 11.07 -18.15
C GLN A 182 -2.22 10.69 -18.00
N LYS A 183 -1.29 11.60 -18.31
CA LYS A 183 0.16 11.37 -18.22
C LYS A 183 0.62 11.15 -16.77
N TYR A 184 0.14 11.99 -15.86
CA TYR A 184 0.60 12.04 -14.46
C TYR A 184 -0.36 11.39 -13.47
N TRP A 185 -1.15 10.41 -13.94
CA TRP A 185 -2.15 9.77 -13.10
C TRP A 185 -1.50 8.78 -12.11
N THR A 186 -1.52 9.14 -10.83
CA THR A 186 -1.04 8.27 -9.73
C THR A 186 -2.19 7.65 -8.92
N GLY A 187 -3.44 7.86 -9.34
CA GLY A 187 -4.65 7.41 -8.64
C GLY A 187 -5.16 8.43 -7.63
N ARG A 188 -6.43 8.30 -7.26
CA ARG A 188 -7.07 9.09 -6.20
C ARG A 188 -7.44 8.20 -5.02
N GLN A 189 -7.50 8.82 -3.85
CA GLN A 189 -7.94 8.18 -2.62
C GLN A 189 -9.33 8.69 -2.22
N VAL A 190 -10.11 7.82 -1.58
CA VAL A 190 -11.34 8.16 -0.89
C VAL A 190 -11.03 9.13 0.24
N LYS A 191 -11.80 10.22 0.28
CA LYS A 191 -11.75 11.24 1.32
C LYS A 191 -12.75 10.88 2.42
N LEU A 192 -12.22 10.31 3.50
CA LEU A 192 -13.01 10.00 4.68
C LEU A 192 -13.49 11.32 5.34
N PRO A 193 -14.75 11.39 5.80
CA PRO A 193 -15.24 12.56 6.51
C PRO A 193 -14.64 12.65 7.93
N ARG A 194 -14.45 13.89 8.40
CA ARG A 194 -13.95 14.19 9.75
C ARG A 194 -14.94 13.74 10.83
N GLY A 195 -14.42 13.26 11.95
CA GLY A 195 -15.23 12.85 13.12
C GLY A 195 -16.08 11.59 12.90
N VAL A 196 -15.87 10.89 11.78
CA VAL A 196 -16.57 9.63 11.46
C VAL A 196 -15.58 8.48 11.47
N HIS A 197 -15.95 7.41 12.16
CA HIS A 197 -15.24 6.15 12.17
C HIS A 197 -15.99 5.15 11.30
N HIS A 198 -15.38 4.78 10.18
CA HIS A 198 -15.91 3.75 9.30
C HIS A 198 -15.40 2.39 9.74
N ILE A 199 -16.28 1.40 9.79
CA ILE A 199 -15.90 0.02 10.10
C ILE A 199 -16.37 -0.88 8.98
N TYR A 200 -15.46 -1.62 8.37
CA TYR A 200 -15.78 -2.72 7.47
C TYR A 200 -15.47 -4.05 8.15
N LYS A 201 -16.42 -4.98 8.09
CA LYS A 201 -16.31 -6.31 8.71
C LYS A 201 -16.40 -7.37 7.62
N CYS A 202 -15.46 -8.30 7.59
CA CYS A 202 -15.55 -9.47 6.72
C CYS A 202 -14.92 -10.71 7.36
N LEU A 203 -15.36 -11.88 6.91
CA LEU A 203 -14.72 -13.14 7.29
C LEU A 203 -13.37 -13.25 6.57
N ASP A 204 -12.43 -13.95 7.18
CA ASP A 204 -11.19 -14.35 6.52
C ASP A 204 -11.53 -15.17 5.25
N ALA A 205 -10.78 -14.92 4.19
CA ALA A 205 -11.01 -15.61 2.91
C ALA A 205 -10.57 -17.08 2.96
N ASN A 206 -9.66 -17.43 3.88
CA ASN A 206 -9.30 -18.80 4.21
C ASN A 206 -10.24 -19.35 5.29
N PRO A 207 -11.13 -20.29 4.96
CA PRO A 207 -12.06 -20.87 5.92
C PRO A 207 -11.37 -21.70 7.00
N ASP A 208 -10.07 -21.99 6.88
CA ASP A 208 -9.28 -22.72 7.88
C ASP A 208 -8.48 -21.77 8.81
N ASN A 209 -8.47 -20.46 8.53
CA ASN A 209 -7.75 -19.50 9.36
C ASN A 209 -8.60 -19.04 10.54
N ALA A 210 -8.16 -19.38 11.76
CA ALA A 210 -8.81 -18.96 13.01
C ALA A 210 -8.39 -17.56 13.48
N ASN A 211 -7.36 -16.98 12.89
CA ASN A 211 -6.86 -15.68 13.30
C ASN A 211 -7.83 -14.55 12.89
N CYS A 212 -8.10 -13.66 13.83
CA CYS A 212 -8.71 -12.37 13.56
C CYS A 212 -7.62 -11.33 13.25
N ALA A 213 -8.00 -10.26 12.55
CA ALA A 213 -7.12 -9.10 12.37
C ALA A 213 -7.90 -7.78 12.34
N VAL A 214 -7.21 -6.71 12.72
CA VAL A 214 -7.67 -5.33 12.57
C VAL A 214 -6.60 -4.52 11.88
N ASP A 215 -7.00 -3.79 10.85
CA ASP A 215 -6.23 -2.66 10.28
C ASP A 215 -6.96 -1.35 10.60
N CYS A 216 -6.38 -0.56 11.51
CA CYS A 216 -6.83 0.76 11.90
C CYS A 216 -6.08 1.84 11.11
N VAL A 217 -6.79 2.54 10.25
CA VAL A 217 -6.21 3.59 9.39
C VAL A 217 -6.71 4.97 9.78
N TYR A 218 -5.75 5.85 10.09
CA TYR A 218 -5.96 7.27 10.35
C TYR A 218 -5.51 8.07 9.12
N GLN A 219 -6.47 8.63 8.40
CA GLN A 219 -6.18 9.44 7.22
C GLN A 219 -5.81 10.87 7.64
N ILE A 220 -4.54 11.24 7.46
CA ILE A 220 -4.03 12.57 7.82
C ILE A 220 -4.55 13.59 6.80
N GLY A 221 -4.17 13.44 5.53
CA GLY A 221 -4.62 14.33 4.47
C GLY A 221 -3.69 14.35 3.28
N VAL A 222 -3.83 15.39 2.45
CA VAL A 222 -2.97 15.62 1.28
C VAL A 222 -1.52 15.81 1.76
N GLU A 223 -0.60 15.14 1.08
CA GLU A 223 0.82 15.20 1.41
C GLU A 223 1.38 16.62 1.36
N ASN A 224 2.04 17.01 2.44
CA ASN A 224 2.89 18.18 2.52
C ASN A 224 4.12 17.86 3.40
N ASP A 225 5.19 18.64 3.25
CA ASP A 225 6.47 18.33 3.90
C ASP A 225 6.40 18.44 5.43
N LEU A 226 5.59 19.36 5.98
CA LEU A 226 5.47 19.55 7.42
C LEU A 226 4.74 18.38 8.07
N ASP A 227 3.57 17.99 7.56
CA ASP A 227 2.84 16.83 8.08
C ASP A 227 3.61 15.54 7.82
N ARG A 228 4.39 15.45 6.74
CA ARG A 228 5.31 14.33 6.51
C ARG A 228 6.38 14.21 7.60
N ALA A 229 6.97 15.34 8.00
CA ALA A 229 7.96 15.40 9.08
C ALA A 229 7.32 15.07 10.43
N LYS A 230 6.15 15.63 10.73
CA LYS A 230 5.37 15.31 11.94
C LYS A 230 5.00 13.84 12.01
N LEU A 231 4.46 13.28 10.94
CA LEU A 231 4.08 11.87 10.87
C LEU A 231 5.28 10.92 11.05
N ALA A 232 6.45 11.27 10.51
CA ALA A 232 7.67 10.48 10.72
C ALA A 232 8.14 10.49 12.17
N LEU A 233 8.14 11.66 12.82
CA LEU A 233 8.48 11.77 14.24
C LEU A 233 7.42 11.10 15.12
N PHE A 234 6.14 11.22 14.77
CA PHE A 234 5.03 10.55 15.46
C PHE A 234 5.21 9.03 15.42
N SER A 235 5.48 8.47 14.22
CA SER A 235 5.73 7.04 14.06
C SER A 235 6.88 6.55 14.93
N GLN A 236 7.99 7.31 14.99
CA GLN A 236 9.16 6.97 15.81
C GLN A 236 8.87 6.99 17.33
N ILE A 237 7.95 7.85 17.78
CA ILE A 237 7.52 7.91 19.19
C ILE A 237 6.57 6.75 19.52
N VAL A 238 5.72 6.36 18.57
CA VAL A 238 4.65 5.37 18.77
C VAL A 238 5.14 3.92 18.66
N GLU A 239 6.10 3.66 17.76
CA GLU A 239 6.46 2.31 17.33
C GLU A 239 6.78 1.35 18.49
N GLU A 240 7.68 1.74 19.39
CA GLU A 240 8.10 0.90 20.52
C GLU A 240 7.00 0.78 21.59
N PRO A 241 6.37 1.86 22.09
CA PRO A 241 5.30 1.75 23.08
C PRO A 241 4.08 0.96 22.58
N LEU A 242 3.72 1.09 21.30
CA LEU A 242 2.61 0.36 20.71
C LEU A 242 2.90 -1.14 20.64
N PHE A 243 4.11 -1.49 20.21
CA PHE A 243 4.56 -2.87 20.19
C PHE A 243 4.60 -3.44 21.61
N ASP A 244 5.29 -2.79 22.54
CA ASP A 244 5.39 -3.26 23.92
C ASP A 244 4.01 -3.45 24.59
N GLN A 245 3.10 -2.49 24.43
CA GLN A 245 1.77 -2.57 25.03
C GLN A 245 0.94 -3.71 24.43
N LEU A 246 0.72 -3.71 23.11
CA LEU A 246 -0.22 -4.64 22.47
C LEU A 246 0.38 -6.04 22.28
N ARG A 247 1.70 -6.13 22.05
CA ARG A 247 2.40 -7.40 21.80
C ARG A 247 2.98 -8.02 23.06
N THR A 248 3.74 -7.26 23.86
CA THR A 248 4.54 -7.82 24.97
C THR A 248 3.69 -7.95 26.24
N LYS A 249 3.00 -6.89 26.63
CA LYS A 249 2.22 -6.81 27.87
C LYS A 249 0.84 -7.45 27.75
N GLU A 250 0.07 -7.07 26.74
CA GLU A 250 -1.29 -7.56 26.52
C GLU A 250 -1.36 -8.86 25.72
N GLN A 251 -0.27 -9.21 25.03
CA GLN A 251 -0.14 -10.44 24.26
C GLN A 251 -1.29 -10.67 23.27
N LEU A 252 -1.78 -9.59 22.64
CA LEU A 252 -2.92 -9.66 21.73
C LEU A 252 -2.65 -10.49 20.50
N GLY A 253 -1.40 -10.62 20.05
CA GLY A 253 -1.03 -11.59 19.03
C GLY A 253 0.35 -11.35 18.47
N TYR A 254 0.84 -12.24 17.59
CA TYR A 254 2.24 -12.23 17.15
C TYR A 254 2.59 -11.02 16.28
N THR A 255 1.67 -10.63 15.41
CA THR A 255 1.85 -9.56 14.43
C THR A 255 1.19 -8.30 14.95
N VAL A 256 2.00 -7.36 15.41
CA VAL A 256 1.61 -6.01 15.81
C VAL A 256 2.59 -5.05 15.20
N TYR A 257 2.13 -4.09 14.42
CA TYR A 257 2.98 -3.00 13.93
C TYR A 257 2.16 -1.74 13.66
N SER A 258 2.87 -0.62 13.60
CA SER A 258 2.33 0.63 13.10
C SER A 258 3.21 1.18 12.00
N THR A 259 2.64 1.86 11.02
CA THR A 259 3.40 2.36 9.88
C THR A 259 2.75 3.58 9.24
N PRO A 260 3.54 4.59 8.83
CA PRO A 260 3.05 5.65 7.97
C PRO A 260 2.96 5.13 6.53
N SER A 261 1.81 5.28 5.88
CA SER A 261 1.61 4.88 4.49
C SER A 261 1.20 6.08 3.63
N ARG A 262 1.38 5.94 2.31
CA ARG A 262 1.07 6.99 1.32
C ARG A 262 0.52 6.37 0.05
N GLY A 263 -0.47 7.01 -0.56
CA GLY A 263 -1.02 6.59 -1.84
C GLY A 263 -1.81 7.72 -2.48
N GLY A 264 -1.69 7.89 -3.81
CA GLY A 264 -2.44 8.91 -4.55
C GLY A 264 -2.30 10.33 -3.98
N GLY A 265 -1.13 10.69 -3.44
CA GLY A 265 -0.87 12.00 -2.83
C GLY A 265 -1.46 12.22 -1.43
N VAL A 266 -1.99 11.17 -0.77
CA VAL A 266 -2.57 11.24 0.57
C VAL A 266 -1.71 10.43 1.55
N GLN A 267 -1.62 10.91 2.79
CA GLN A 267 -0.86 10.30 3.88
C GLN A 267 -1.78 9.67 4.93
N PHE A 268 -1.32 8.55 5.48
CA PHE A 268 -2.04 7.77 6.47
C PHE A 268 -1.10 7.31 7.58
N PHE A 269 -1.66 7.02 8.74
CA PHE A 269 -1.02 6.25 9.80
C PHE A 269 -1.84 4.99 10.05
N GLN A 270 -1.20 3.83 9.98
CA GLN A 270 -1.86 2.52 10.08
C GLN A 270 -1.38 1.79 11.34
N VAL A 271 -2.29 1.08 12.00
CA VAL A 271 -1.99 0.13 13.07
C VAL A 271 -2.63 -1.19 12.72
N VAL A 272 -1.81 -2.23 12.61
CA VAL A 272 -2.23 -3.56 12.20
C VAL A 272 -1.94 -4.56 13.31
N VAL A 273 -2.96 -5.32 13.70
CA VAL A 273 -2.88 -6.34 14.73
C VAL A 273 -3.54 -7.61 14.22
N GLN A 274 -2.81 -8.73 14.26
CA GLN A 274 -3.37 -10.08 14.09
C GLN A 274 -3.44 -10.77 15.44
N SER A 275 -4.55 -11.42 15.74
CA SER A 275 -4.78 -12.14 17.00
C SER A 275 -5.39 -13.51 16.76
N ASN A 276 -4.97 -14.49 17.55
CA ASN A 276 -5.62 -15.79 17.68
C ASN A 276 -6.42 -15.92 18.99
N VAL A 277 -6.54 -14.84 19.78
CA VAL A 277 -7.15 -14.85 21.12
C VAL A 277 -8.20 -13.76 21.32
N ALA A 278 -8.12 -12.67 20.57
CA ALA A 278 -8.97 -11.50 20.71
C ALA A 278 -9.84 -11.30 19.48
N SER A 279 -11.10 -10.94 19.69
CA SER A 279 -11.97 -10.50 18.61
C SER A 279 -11.50 -9.15 18.05
N PRO A 280 -11.87 -8.82 16.80
CA PRO A 280 -11.58 -7.50 16.23
C PRO A 280 -12.06 -6.33 17.10
N GLU A 281 -13.22 -6.44 17.76
CA GLU A 281 -13.72 -5.42 18.68
C GLU A 281 -12.82 -5.19 19.88
N LEU A 282 -12.29 -6.28 20.48
CA LEU A 282 -11.37 -6.16 21.60
C LEU A 282 -10.06 -5.51 21.15
N ILE A 283 -9.53 -5.93 20.00
CA ILE A 283 -8.32 -5.33 19.43
C ILE A 283 -8.49 -3.82 19.19
N GLU A 284 -9.58 -3.42 18.53
CA GLU A 284 -9.96 -2.03 18.29
C GLU A 284 -10.04 -1.23 19.60
N GLN A 285 -10.68 -1.81 20.62
CA GLN A 285 -10.79 -1.23 21.95
C GLN A 285 -9.41 -1.02 22.62
N ARG A 286 -8.51 -2.00 22.49
CA ARG A 286 -7.15 -1.91 23.04
C ARG A 286 -6.30 -0.87 22.31
N ILE A 287 -6.46 -0.73 20.99
CA ILE A 287 -5.82 0.34 20.21
C ILE A 287 -6.30 1.72 20.70
N GLU A 288 -7.61 1.92 20.92
CA GLU A 288 -8.12 3.19 21.45
C GLU A 288 -7.67 3.47 22.89
N ALA A 289 -7.58 2.44 23.75
CA ALA A 289 -7.05 2.58 25.10
C ALA A 289 -5.56 2.97 25.07
N PHE A 290 -4.77 2.34 24.19
CA PHE A 290 -3.37 2.69 23.97
C PHE A 290 -3.20 4.17 23.63
N TRP A 291 -4.05 4.73 22.77
CA TRP A 291 -3.98 6.16 22.43
C TRP A 291 -4.20 7.07 23.64
N VAL A 292 -5.12 6.72 24.54
CA VAL A 292 -5.35 7.50 25.76
C VAL A 292 -4.11 7.52 26.65
N ASP A 293 -3.47 6.37 26.83
CA ASP A 293 -2.30 6.26 27.70
C ASP A 293 -1.04 6.84 27.05
N LEU A 294 -0.86 6.65 25.74
CA LEU A 294 0.20 7.32 24.98
C LEU A 294 0.08 8.84 25.09
N ARG A 295 -1.14 9.39 25.00
CA ARG A 295 -1.32 10.85 25.14
C ARG A 295 -0.87 11.38 26.49
N LYS A 296 -1.06 10.60 27.56
CA LYS A 296 -0.58 10.95 28.91
C LYS A 296 0.96 10.86 28.95
N SER A 297 1.55 9.77 28.46
CA SER A 297 3.02 9.61 28.46
C SER A 297 3.71 10.68 27.61
N MET A 298 3.12 11.09 26.48
CA MET A 298 3.65 12.17 25.66
C MET A 298 3.76 13.51 26.39
N THR A 299 2.91 13.80 27.39
CA THR A 299 2.99 15.08 28.14
C THR A 299 4.21 15.20 29.04
N VAL A 300 4.82 14.07 29.40
CA VAL A 300 5.97 14.01 30.32
C VAL A 300 7.28 13.72 29.60
N ILE A 301 7.26 13.55 28.28
CA ILE A 301 8.48 13.46 27.47
C ILE A 301 9.29 14.73 27.68
N ASN A 302 10.49 14.59 28.19
CA ASN A 302 11.38 15.73 28.39
C ASN A 302 12.13 16.08 27.08
N ALA A 303 12.78 17.23 27.06
CA ALA A 303 13.49 17.71 25.87
C ALA A 303 14.60 16.75 25.40
N GLU A 304 15.25 16.06 26.33
CA GLU A 304 16.36 15.16 26.02
C GLU A 304 15.88 13.87 25.36
N GLU A 305 14.76 13.33 25.83
CA GLU A 305 14.08 12.17 25.24
C GLU A 305 13.48 12.48 23.87
N LEU A 306 12.79 13.62 23.73
CA LEU A 306 12.32 14.09 22.43
C LEU A 306 13.49 14.21 21.43
N GLN A 307 14.62 14.77 21.89
CA GLN A 307 15.80 14.94 21.05
C GLN A 307 16.38 13.61 20.58
N LYS A 308 16.27 12.52 21.36
CA LYS A 308 16.65 11.17 20.91
C LYS A 308 15.77 10.69 19.76
N HIS A 309 14.45 10.87 19.84
CA HIS A 309 13.54 10.53 18.73
C HIS A 309 13.82 11.39 17.48
N VAL A 310 14.01 12.70 17.65
CA VAL A 310 14.39 13.61 16.56
C VAL A 310 15.68 13.14 15.88
N GLN A 311 16.72 12.83 16.67
CA GLN A 311 17.99 12.35 16.14
C GLN A 311 17.85 11.01 15.41
N ALA A 312 17.01 10.08 15.90
CA ALA A 312 16.75 8.81 15.25
C ALA A 312 16.14 9.01 13.85
N VAL A 313 15.10 9.84 13.73
CA VAL A 313 14.46 10.15 12.43
C VAL A 313 15.42 10.88 11.50
N VAL A 314 16.13 11.89 12.00
CA VAL A 314 17.13 12.65 11.22
C VAL A 314 18.23 11.73 10.71
N LYS A 315 18.73 10.81 11.54
CA LYS A 315 19.72 9.82 11.14
C LYS A 315 19.17 8.92 10.02
N GLY A 316 17.95 8.42 10.16
CA GLY A 316 17.30 7.61 9.12
C GLY A 316 17.14 8.35 7.79
N TYR A 317 16.87 9.65 7.80
CA TYR A 317 16.82 10.45 6.57
C TYR A 317 18.18 10.80 5.98
N THR A 318 19.21 10.96 6.80
CA THR A 318 20.55 11.37 6.35
C THR A 318 21.52 10.21 6.12
N GLU A 319 21.09 8.99 6.44
CA GLU A 319 21.84 7.78 6.12
C GLU A 319 22.05 7.68 4.61
N LYS A 320 23.31 7.51 4.22
CA LYS A 320 23.67 7.34 2.81
C LYS A 320 23.23 5.95 2.34
N PRO A 321 22.73 5.83 1.10
CA PRO A 321 22.43 4.52 0.53
C PRO A 321 23.62 3.56 0.65
N LYS A 322 23.36 2.34 1.10
CA LYS A 322 24.38 1.28 1.24
C LYS A 322 24.63 0.54 -0.06
N SER A 323 23.75 0.73 -1.04
CA SER A 323 23.82 0.10 -2.35
C SER A 323 23.27 1.02 -3.43
N GLN A 324 23.69 0.77 -4.67
CA GLN A 324 23.11 1.42 -5.86
C GLN A 324 21.60 1.19 -5.95
N GLU A 325 21.10 0.00 -5.61
CA GLU A 325 19.67 -0.28 -5.69
C GLU A 325 18.88 0.57 -4.69
N GLU A 326 19.39 0.77 -3.47
CA GLU A 326 18.76 1.64 -2.48
C GLU A 326 18.68 3.11 -2.95
N GLU A 327 19.76 3.62 -3.55
CA GLU A 327 19.79 4.98 -4.13
C GLU A 327 18.78 5.12 -5.28
N VAL A 328 18.77 4.15 -6.19
CA VAL A 328 17.85 4.10 -7.32
C VAL A 328 16.39 4.05 -6.85
N GLN A 329 16.06 3.23 -5.85
CA GLN A 329 14.69 3.16 -5.32
C GLN A 329 14.24 4.49 -4.70
N ALA A 330 15.13 5.21 -4.02
CA ALA A 330 14.80 6.52 -3.46
C ALA A 330 14.49 7.56 -4.56
N LEU A 331 15.27 7.58 -5.64
CA LEU A 331 15.03 8.46 -6.79
C LEU A 331 13.76 8.06 -7.56
N LEU A 332 13.57 6.76 -7.78
CA LEU A 332 12.39 6.22 -8.47
C LEU A 332 11.09 6.52 -7.73
N ALA A 333 11.10 6.61 -6.41
CA ALA A 333 9.92 7.02 -5.64
C ALA A 333 9.48 8.45 -5.99
N GLU A 334 10.41 9.39 -6.15
CA GLU A 334 10.09 10.77 -6.54
C GLU A 334 9.62 10.86 -8.00
N ILE A 335 10.20 10.05 -8.90
CA ILE A 335 9.83 9.99 -10.32
C ILE A 335 8.45 9.36 -10.50
N SER A 336 8.21 8.20 -9.86
CA SER A 336 6.96 7.44 -9.99
C SER A 336 5.75 8.18 -9.41
N ASN A 337 5.99 9.08 -8.45
CA ASN A 337 4.95 9.96 -7.89
C ASN A 337 4.86 11.33 -8.60
N HIS A 338 5.70 11.57 -9.62
CA HIS A 338 5.82 12.84 -10.33
C HIS A 338 6.07 14.06 -9.42
N GLN A 339 6.81 13.83 -8.33
CA GLN A 339 7.15 14.84 -7.33
C GLN A 339 8.57 15.39 -7.50
N TYR A 340 9.50 14.62 -8.06
CA TYR A 340 10.86 15.08 -8.45
C TYR A 340 11.63 15.88 -7.36
N VAL A 341 11.35 15.66 -6.07
CA VAL A 341 12.06 16.32 -4.96
C VAL A 341 13.20 15.41 -4.50
N PHE A 342 14.28 15.36 -5.27
CA PHE A 342 15.36 14.39 -5.05
C PHE A 342 16.12 14.60 -3.73
N ASP A 343 16.10 15.81 -3.17
CA ASP A 343 16.67 16.16 -1.88
C ASP A 343 15.66 16.08 -0.71
N ARG A 344 14.47 15.48 -0.93
CA ARG A 344 13.38 15.45 0.05
C ARG A 344 13.82 14.95 1.43
N LYS A 345 14.62 13.88 1.49
CA LYS A 345 15.09 13.34 2.78
C LYS A 345 15.85 14.41 3.58
N LEU A 346 16.70 15.21 2.93
CA LEU A 346 17.44 16.30 3.58
C LEU A 346 16.50 17.41 4.06
N LYS A 347 15.53 17.80 3.21
CA LYS A 347 14.49 18.79 3.56
C LYS A 347 13.67 18.34 4.78
N LEU A 348 13.22 17.08 4.79
CA LEU A 348 12.47 16.51 5.90
C LEU A 348 13.34 16.42 7.17
N ALA A 349 14.62 16.05 7.05
CA ALA A 349 15.54 16.05 8.18
C ALA A 349 15.74 17.45 8.79
N GLN A 350 15.70 18.52 7.98
CA GLN A 350 15.74 19.89 8.50
C GLN A 350 14.43 20.25 9.22
N LEU A 351 13.28 19.90 8.65
CA LEU A 351 11.97 20.14 9.28
C LEU A 351 11.81 19.39 10.60
N VAL A 352 12.21 18.11 10.66
CA VAL A 352 12.12 17.31 11.88
C VAL A 352 12.95 17.92 13.02
N ARG A 353 14.10 18.53 12.72
CA ARG A 353 14.92 19.23 13.74
C ARG A 353 14.21 20.45 14.36
N THR A 354 13.23 21.03 13.67
CA THR A 354 12.50 22.21 14.17
C THR A 354 11.29 21.84 15.03
N LEU A 355 10.81 20.59 14.96
CA LEU A 355 9.60 20.15 15.65
C LEU A 355 9.80 20.16 17.17
N GLN A 356 8.79 20.66 17.87
CA GLN A 356 8.71 20.69 19.32
C GLN A 356 7.70 19.65 19.83
N LEU A 357 7.74 19.36 21.13
CA LEU A 357 6.75 18.45 21.75
C LEU A 357 5.32 18.96 21.53
N SER A 358 5.09 20.28 21.58
CA SER A 358 3.79 20.88 21.32
C SER A 358 3.26 20.57 19.93
N ASP A 359 4.13 20.51 18.91
CA ASP A 359 3.72 20.13 17.55
C ASP A 359 3.23 18.68 17.49
N MET A 360 3.87 17.80 18.26
CA MET A 360 3.53 16.38 18.33
C MET A 360 2.24 16.13 19.11
N LEU A 361 2.06 16.85 20.22
CA LEU A 361 0.81 16.82 20.99
C LEU A 361 -0.36 17.33 20.15
N GLN A 362 -0.18 18.43 19.43
CA GLN A 362 -1.21 18.97 18.53
C GLN A 362 -1.52 17.99 17.38
N PHE A 363 -0.50 17.42 16.75
CA PHE A 363 -0.68 16.41 15.70
C PHE A 363 -1.51 15.21 16.19
N PHE A 364 -1.18 14.69 17.38
CA PHE A 364 -1.96 13.63 18.00
C PHE A 364 -3.40 14.07 18.28
N ASP A 365 -3.58 15.24 18.88
CA ASP A 365 -4.89 15.75 19.31
C ASP A 365 -5.85 16.03 18.16
N ASP A 366 -5.32 16.38 16.99
CA ASP A 366 -6.07 16.64 15.77
C ASP A 366 -6.41 15.35 15.01
N TYR A 367 -5.42 14.50 14.74
CA TYR A 367 -5.55 13.39 13.80
C TYR A 367 -5.81 12.02 14.44
N ILE A 368 -5.36 11.79 15.67
CA ILE A 368 -5.35 10.46 16.30
C ILE A 368 -6.35 10.36 17.45
N ARG A 369 -6.41 11.37 18.32
CA ARG A 369 -7.26 11.37 19.53
C ARG A 369 -8.74 11.20 19.19
N SER A 370 -9.45 10.40 19.99
CA SER A 370 -10.91 10.30 19.91
C SER A 370 -11.58 11.66 20.12
N GLY A 371 -12.44 12.06 19.19
CA GLY A 371 -13.03 13.40 19.13
C GLY A 371 -12.10 14.51 18.61
N GLY A 372 -10.94 14.18 18.03
CA GLY A 372 -10.07 15.13 17.33
C GLY A 372 -10.78 15.78 16.13
N SER A 373 -10.46 17.04 15.87
CA SER A 373 -11.11 17.88 14.84
C SER A 373 -10.86 17.37 13.41
N GLU A 374 -9.69 16.77 13.17
CA GLU A 374 -9.25 16.27 11.87
C GLU A 374 -9.29 14.74 11.78
N ARG A 375 -9.73 14.05 12.84
CA ARG A 375 -9.74 12.58 12.90
C ARG A 375 -10.63 11.99 11.80
N LYS A 376 -10.03 11.20 10.92
CA LYS A 376 -10.70 10.45 9.85
C LYS A 376 -10.24 9.00 9.96
N LYS A 377 -11.14 8.09 10.37
CA LYS A 377 -10.76 6.72 10.72
C LYS A 377 -11.52 5.70 9.88
N LEU A 378 -10.79 4.70 9.39
CA LEU A 378 -11.33 3.44 8.85
C LEU A 378 -10.73 2.29 9.66
N SER A 379 -11.56 1.35 10.12
CA SER A 379 -11.11 0.07 10.65
C SER A 379 -11.61 -1.06 9.77
N VAL A 380 -10.73 -1.97 9.36
CA VAL A 380 -11.09 -3.22 8.69
C VAL A 380 -10.93 -4.36 9.68
N HIS A 381 -12.02 -5.09 9.92
CA HIS A 381 -12.08 -6.23 10.85
C HIS A 381 -12.18 -7.53 10.07
N ILE A 382 -11.15 -8.36 10.16
CA ILE A 382 -11.15 -9.73 9.64
C ILE A 382 -11.48 -10.68 10.78
N TYR A 383 -12.52 -11.49 10.60
CA TYR A 383 -12.91 -12.52 11.55
C TYR A 383 -12.43 -13.88 11.07
N GLY A 384 -11.64 -14.56 11.91
CA GLY A 384 -11.27 -15.95 11.67
C GLY A 384 -12.47 -16.89 11.80
N ASN A 385 -12.37 -18.09 11.21
CA ASN A 385 -13.43 -19.09 11.10
C ASN A 385 -14.06 -19.55 12.44
N GLU A 386 -13.28 -19.56 13.52
CA GLU A 386 -13.74 -19.94 14.87
C GLU A 386 -14.45 -18.78 15.61
N THR A 387 -14.33 -17.56 15.11
CA THR A 387 -14.96 -16.38 15.70
C THR A 387 -16.28 -16.09 14.99
N ARG A 388 -17.41 -16.42 15.64
CA ARG A 388 -18.74 -16.16 15.06
C ARG A 388 -18.95 -14.67 14.82
N MET A 389 -19.33 -14.31 13.59
CA MET A 389 -19.74 -12.94 13.22
C MET A 389 -21.02 -12.46 13.93
N GLU A 390 -21.82 -13.36 14.53
CA GLU A 390 -23.15 -13.02 15.05
C GLU A 390 -23.31 -13.19 16.57
N LYS A 391 -23.43 -12.03 17.23
CA LYS A 391 -24.44 -11.71 18.25
C LYS A 391 -24.59 -10.20 18.46
N LEU A 392 -24.80 -9.38 17.42
CA LEU A 392 -24.97 -7.92 17.60
C LEU A 392 -26.02 -7.27 16.69
N THR A 393 -27.10 -7.97 16.35
CA THR A 393 -28.35 -7.32 15.91
C THR A 393 -29.16 -6.72 17.06
N ASN A 394 -28.75 -6.91 18.31
CA ASN A 394 -29.24 -6.19 19.49
C ASN A 394 -28.10 -6.02 20.49
N CYS A 395 -27.41 -4.86 20.44
CA CYS A 395 -26.41 -4.52 21.43
C CYS A 395 -27.11 -3.94 22.68
N SER A 396 -27.58 -4.82 23.55
CA SER A 396 -27.74 -4.52 24.97
C SER A 396 -26.58 -5.17 25.74
N ASP A 397 -26.08 -4.49 26.77
CA ASP A 397 -24.83 -4.69 27.55
C ASP A 397 -24.53 -6.09 28.14
N ALA A 398 -25.14 -7.17 27.69
CA ALA A 398 -24.94 -8.51 28.24
C ALA A 398 -24.81 -9.56 27.13
N GLY A 399 -23.58 -9.84 26.69
CA GLY A 399 -23.32 -10.85 25.66
C GLY A 399 -21.88 -11.33 25.56
N TRP A 400 -21.12 -11.32 26.66
CA TRP A 400 -19.71 -11.76 26.67
C TRP A 400 -19.56 -13.15 27.32
N SER A 401 -20.00 -14.19 26.62
CA SER A 401 -19.67 -15.55 27.00
C SER A 401 -19.73 -16.46 25.78
N VAL A 402 -18.59 -16.65 25.11
CA VAL A 402 -18.04 -17.93 24.60
C VAL A 402 -16.66 -17.61 23.98
N PHE A 403 -15.59 -17.80 24.75
CA PHE A 403 -14.24 -18.04 24.21
C PHE A 403 -13.56 -19.09 25.11
N ASN A 404 -12.97 -20.13 24.50
CA ASN A 404 -12.42 -21.32 25.16
C ASN A 404 -11.36 -20.98 26.24
N GLU A 405 -11.36 -21.76 27.32
CA GLU A 405 -10.64 -21.52 28.59
C GLU A 405 -9.10 -21.53 28.51
N VAL A 406 -8.48 -21.85 27.37
CA VAL A 406 -7.05 -22.19 27.30
C VAL A 406 -6.13 -20.97 27.08
N ASN A 407 -6.64 -19.78 26.71
CA ASN A 407 -5.81 -18.60 26.39
C ASN A 407 -6.21 -17.30 27.11
N GLN A 408 -6.84 -17.40 28.28
CA GLN A 408 -7.34 -16.23 29.01
C GLN A 408 -6.24 -15.39 29.69
N ALA A 409 -5.01 -15.85 29.88
CA ALA A 409 -4.01 -15.08 30.63
C ALA A 409 -3.67 -13.72 29.97
N GLY A 410 -3.49 -13.67 28.64
CA GLY A 410 -3.26 -12.42 27.90
C GLY A 410 -4.49 -11.52 27.87
N ILE A 411 -5.68 -12.10 27.71
CA ILE A 411 -6.95 -11.36 27.72
C ILE A 411 -7.23 -10.79 29.12
N VAL A 412 -7.03 -11.57 30.18
CA VAL A 412 -7.19 -11.16 31.58
C VAL A 412 -6.12 -10.13 31.95
N ALA A 413 -4.88 -10.27 31.46
CA ALA A 413 -3.85 -9.24 31.60
C ALA A 413 -4.26 -7.95 30.88
N ALA A 414 -4.76 -8.03 29.64
CA ALA A 414 -5.27 -6.88 28.90
C ALA A 414 -6.47 -6.22 29.61
N MET A 415 -7.39 -7.01 30.16
CA MET A 415 -8.53 -6.51 30.94
C MET A 415 -8.09 -5.89 32.28
N ALA A 416 -7.12 -6.50 32.98
CA ALA A 416 -6.58 -6.01 34.24
C ALA A 416 -5.75 -4.73 34.04
N LEU A 417 -4.97 -4.64 32.96
CA LEU A 417 -4.29 -3.43 32.51
C LEU A 417 -5.27 -2.36 31.98
N GLY A 418 -6.45 -2.80 31.50
CA GLY A 418 -7.55 -2.00 30.98
C GLY A 418 -8.46 -1.34 32.01
N ALA A 419 -8.12 -1.38 33.30
CA ALA A 419 -8.81 -0.58 34.32
C ALA A 419 -8.64 0.94 34.12
N SER A 420 -7.80 1.37 33.17
CA SER A 420 -7.87 2.69 32.54
C SER A 420 -9.09 2.78 31.62
N THR A 421 -10.05 3.64 31.97
CA THR A 421 -11.30 3.92 31.25
C THR A 421 -11.14 3.87 29.73
N VAL A 422 -11.71 2.85 29.09
CA VAL A 422 -11.90 2.83 27.63
C VAL A 422 -12.77 4.03 27.29
N PRO A 423 -12.29 4.99 26.48
CA PRO A 423 -13.07 6.16 26.16
C PRO A 423 -14.30 5.72 25.35
N THR A 424 -15.48 6.18 25.76
CA THR A 424 -16.68 6.05 24.94
C THR A 424 -16.37 6.70 23.58
N PRO A 425 -16.62 6.04 22.44
CA PRO A 425 -16.29 6.59 21.13
C PRO A 425 -16.89 7.99 20.95
N LYS A 426 -16.04 9.02 20.92
CA LYS A 426 -16.47 10.39 20.63
C LYS A 426 -16.42 10.57 19.12
N GLY A 427 -17.53 10.26 18.47
CA GLY A 427 -17.66 10.36 17.02
C GLY A 427 -18.81 9.49 16.49
N ARG A 428 -19.18 9.71 15.23
CA ARG A 428 -20.19 8.88 14.57
C ARG A 428 -19.52 7.62 14.04
N VAL A 429 -19.99 6.44 14.44
CA VAL A 429 -19.57 5.16 13.84
C VAL A 429 -20.50 4.82 12.69
N VAL A 430 -19.94 4.41 11.55
CA VAL A 430 -20.69 3.99 10.35
C VAL A 430 -20.13 2.65 9.87
N TYR A 431 -21.00 1.66 9.74
CA TYR A 431 -20.63 0.37 9.17
C TYR A 431 -20.71 0.42 7.65
N ILE A 432 -19.71 -0.16 6.97
CA ILE A 432 -19.69 -0.33 5.53
C ILE A 432 -20.29 -1.71 5.24
N ASP A 433 -21.54 -1.74 4.77
CA ASP A 433 -22.22 -3.00 4.41
C ASP A 433 -21.83 -3.48 3.01
N ASP A 434 -21.70 -2.56 2.04
CA ASP A 434 -21.24 -2.83 0.68
C ASP A 434 -20.06 -1.92 0.32
N PRO A 435 -18.83 -2.48 0.18
CA PRO A 435 -17.65 -1.75 -0.27
C PRO A 435 -17.83 -0.98 -1.58
N ARG A 436 -18.59 -1.53 -2.54
CA ARG A 436 -18.80 -0.89 -3.85
C ARG A 436 -19.67 0.34 -3.73
N ASP A 437 -20.75 0.24 -2.97
CA ASP A 437 -21.65 1.35 -2.72
C ASP A 437 -21.00 2.45 -1.86
N PHE A 438 -20.21 2.06 -0.85
CA PHE A 438 -19.38 3.00 -0.09
C PHE A 438 -18.48 3.83 -1.02
N LYS A 439 -17.70 3.18 -1.90
CA LYS A 439 -16.81 3.86 -2.83
C LYS A 439 -17.55 4.77 -3.82
N ARG A 440 -18.72 4.35 -4.31
CA ARG A 440 -19.53 5.16 -5.24
C ARG A 440 -20.05 6.45 -4.59
N ARG A 441 -20.39 6.41 -3.31
CA ARG A 441 -20.93 7.56 -2.57
C ARG A 441 -19.83 8.44 -1.94
N ALA A 442 -18.63 7.89 -1.78
CA ALA A 442 -17.55 8.60 -1.13
C ALA A 442 -16.99 9.74 -2.00
N CYS A 443 -16.59 10.84 -1.34
CA CYS A 443 -15.80 11.88 -1.99
C CYS A 443 -14.39 11.36 -2.27
N LEU A 444 -13.74 11.87 -3.30
CA LEU A 444 -12.33 11.58 -3.60
C LEU A 444 -11.48 12.82 -3.34
N TYR A 445 -10.23 12.64 -2.92
CA TYR A 445 -9.24 13.70 -3.03
C TYR A 445 -8.94 14.01 -4.51
N ASP A 446 -8.54 15.24 -4.77
CA ASP A 446 -8.02 15.60 -6.09
C ASP A 446 -6.77 14.80 -6.40
N ALA A 447 -6.57 14.49 -7.68
CA ALA A 447 -5.33 13.84 -8.11
C ALA A 447 -4.15 14.77 -7.81
N PRO A 448 -3.03 14.25 -7.30
CA PRO A 448 -1.87 15.08 -7.01
C PRO A 448 -1.38 15.74 -8.30
N LEU A 449 -1.13 17.04 -8.24
CA LEU A 449 -0.54 17.77 -9.35
C LEU A 449 0.95 17.44 -9.42
N PRO A 450 1.50 17.19 -10.62
CA PRO A 450 2.93 17.02 -10.77
C PRO A 450 3.63 18.30 -10.29
N SER A 451 4.74 18.16 -9.58
CA SER A 451 5.56 19.29 -9.10
C SER A 451 6.35 19.98 -10.22
N ILE A 452 6.08 19.60 -11.48
CA ILE A 452 6.76 20.15 -12.65
C ILE A 452 6.31 21.61 -12.80
N SER A 453 7.08 22.52 -12.21
CA SER A 453 7.15 23.88 -12.72
C SER A 453 7.58 23.76 -14.18
N PRO A 454 6.86 24.33 -15.15
CA PRO A 454 7.37 24.45 -16.50
C PRO A 454 8.71 25.20 -16.39
N ARG A 455 9.80 24.53 -16.77
CA ARG A 455 11.06 25.20 -17.11
C ARG A 455 11.02 25.59 -18.57
#